data_AF-A0AAV6B7F3-F1
#
_entry.id   AF-A0AAV6B7F3-F1
#
_cell.length_a   1.000
_cell.length_b   1.000
_cell.length_c   1.000
_cell.angle_alpha   90.00
_cell.angle_beta   90.00
_cell.angle_gamma   90.00
#
_symmetry.space_group_name_H-M   'P 1'
#
loop_
_entity.id
_entity.type
_entity.pdbx_description
1 polymer ?
#
loop_
_entity_poly.entity_id
_entity_poly.type
_entity_poly.pdbx_seq_one_letter_code
_entity_poly.pdbx_strand_id
1 'polypeptide(L)'
;MSCEGYRDKLIDALASGESSPAGDILAHLRACGECKKFYESQVHLFGTIDSGVRMMVNETVPVSLLPRLRARVADADVLIGVWRIYLKPLAATTAIALLLCVFLVRRENAPARLAVVPAVESPTSKTAESLPTREITASVNGVRRAMPGKPPIVHHPNSVRITEPGERLQVVVGREEAQGLVMLARNISQHPELGQALLQPAAMTEDLVPASQAIKIEDLAVLPLTTQE
;
A
#
# COMPACT_ATOMS: atom_id res chain seq x y z
N MET A 1 31.27 -0.28 0.37
CA MET A 1 30.05 -0.94 -0.15
C MET A 1 30.35 -1.49 -1.53
N SER A 2 29.74 -2.62 -1.91
CA SER A 2 29.82 -3.13 -3.29
C SER A 2 29.12 -2.16 -4.25
N CYS A 3 29.49 -2.19 -5.53
CA CYS A 3 28.82 -1.37 -6.56
C CYS A 3 27.31 -1.64 -6.61
N GLU A 4 26.88 -2.88 -6.38
CA GLU A 4 25.46 -3.27 -6.31
C GLU A 4 24.70 -2.46 -5.26
N GLY A 5 25.23 -2.35 -4.03
CA GLY A 5 24.56 -1.58 -2.98
C GLY A 5 24.48 -0.08 -3.27
N TYR A 6 25.38 0.48 -4.09
CA TYR A 6 25.24 1.85 -4.57
C TYR A 6 24.22 1.96 -5.71
N ARG A 7 24.11 0.97 -6.59
CA ARG A 7 23.11 0.94 -7.66
C ARG A 7 21.69 0.89 -7.12
N ASP A 8 21.44 0.06 -6.10
CA ASP A 8 20.13 -0.02 -5.45
C ASP A 8 19.75 1.33 -4.83
N LYS A 9 20.66 1.95 -4.08
CA LYS A 9 20.45 3.30 -3.51
C LYS A 9 20.20 4.38 -4.57
N LEU A 10 20.84 4.28 -5.73
CA LEU A 10 20.62 5.20 -6.84
C LEU A 10 19.22 5.02 -7.45
N ILE A 11 18.75 3.78 -7.61
CA ILE A 11 17.39 3.49 -8.07
C ILE A 11 16.38 4.03 -7.06
N ASP A 12 16.57 3.75 -5.78
CA ASP A 12 15.67 4.22 -4.72
C ASP A 12 15.59 5.75 -4.68
N ALA A 13 16.73 6.44 -4.78
CA ALA A 13 16.78 7.90 -4.84
C ALA A 13 16.00 8.44 -6.05
N LEU A 14 16.22 7.88 -7.25
CA LEU A 14 15.48 8.28 -8.46
C LEU A 14 13.98 8.00 -8.34
N ALA A 15 13.61 6.83 -7.82
CA ALA A 15 12.21 6.46 -7.62
C ALA A 15 11.50 7.35 -6.59
N SER A 16 12.22 7.90 -5.62
CA SER A 16 11.69 8.87 -4.66
C SER A 16 11.53 10.28 -5.23
N GLY A 17 11.98 10.52 -6.46
CA GLY A 17 11.97 11.84 -7.11
C GLY A 17 13.11 12.76 -6.66
N GLU A 18 14.14 12.22 -6.02
CA GLU A 18 15.32 13.01 -5.63
C GLU A 18 16.15 13.34 -6.88
N SER A 19 16.29 14.64 -7.16
CA SER A 19 16.89 15.12 -8.42
C SER A 19 18.41 14.99 -8.49
N SER A 20 19.10 14.85 -7.35
CA SER A 20 20.55 14.72 -7.30
C SER A 20 21.00 13.84 -6.15
N PRO A 21 21.84 12.81 -6.38
CA PRO A 21 22.42 12.01 -5.31
C PRO A 21 23.32 12.89 -4.43
N ALA A 22 23.27 12.71 -3.11
CA ALA A 22 24.10 13.44 -2.15
C ALA A 22 25.09 12.51 -1.43
N GLY A 23 26.09 13.12 -0.77
CA GLY A 23 27.02 12.43 0.15
C GLY A 23 27.84 11.32 -0.51
N ASP A 24 27.88 10.16 0.15
CA ASP A 24 28.71 9.00 -0.23
C ASP A 24 28.38 8.45 -1.62
N ILE A 25 27.13 8.59 -2.07
CA ILE A 25 26.70 8.15 -3.41
C ILE A 25 27.38 8.99 -4.48
N LEU A 26 27.41 10.31 -4.29
CA LEU A 26 28.05 11.24 -5.22
C LEU A 26 29.57 11.04 -5.22
N ALA A 27 30.17 10.81 -4.05
CA ALA A 27 31.58 10.44 -3.96
C ALA A 27 31.90 9.15 -4.74
N HIS A 28 31.03 8.14 -4.64
CA HIS A 28 31.18 6.89 -5.39
C HIS A 28 31.01 7.09 -6.91
N LEU A 29 30.04 7.88 -7.36
CA LEU A 29 29.84 8.18 -8.79
C LEU A 29 31.05 8.90 -9.41
N ARG A 30 31.78 9.71 -8.64
CA ARG A 30 33.04 10.33 -9.08
C ARG A 30 34.18 9.30 -9.21
N ALA A 31 34.19 8.29 -8.36
CA ALA A 31 35.23 7.27 -8.32
C ALA A 31 34.99 6.08 -9.27
N CYS A 32 33.73 5.75 -9.56
CA CYS A 32 33.34 4.56 -10.33
C CYS A 32 32.63 4.92 -11.65
N GLY A 33 33.32 4.76 -12.77
CA GLY A 33 32.79 5.06 -14.11
C GLY A 33 31.61 4.17 -14.54
N GLU A 34 31.54 2.92 -14.09
CA GLU A 34 30.41 2.04 -14.41
C GLU A 34 29.12 2.48 -13.71
N CYS A 35 29.21 2.81 -12.42
CA CYS A 35 28.06 3.32 -11.67
C CYS A 35 27.59 4.68 -12.21
N LYS A 36 28.51 5.50 -12.73
CA LYS A 36 28.17 6.74 -13.44
C LYS A 36 27.34 6.48 -14.70
N LYS A 37 27.80 5.60 -15.59
CA LYS A 37 27.04 5.22 -16.81
C LYS A 37 25.68 4.62 -16.46
N PHE A 38 25.63 3.77 -15.44
CA PHE A 38 24.39 3.21 -14.94
C PHE A 38 23.42 4.30 -14.47
N TYR A 39 23.90 5.26 -13.67
CA TYR A 39 23.09 6.39 -13.19
C TYR A 39 22.55 7.23 -14.35
N GLU A 40 23.38 7.61 -15.32
CA GLU A 40 22.96 8.37 -16.50
C GLU A 40 21.87 7.62 -17.30
N SER A 41 22.00 6.31 -17.47
CA SER A 41 20.98 5.47 -18.10
C SER A 41 19.67 5.46 -17.32
N GLN A 42 19.71 5.39 -15.99
CA GLN A 42 18.52 5.41 -15.16
C GLN A 42 17.84 6.79 -15.18
N VAL A 43 18.60 7.88 -15.07
CA VAL A 43 18.08 9.25 -15.19
C VAL A 43 17.34 9.45 -16.51
N HIS A 44 17.92 8.98 -17.62
CA HIS A 44 17.26 9.04 -18.93
C HIS A 44 15.95 8.23 -18.97
N LEU A 45 15.95 7.02 -18.41
CA LEU A 45 14.75 6.16 -18.35
C LEU A 45 13.63 6.82 -17.54
N PHE A 46 13.92 7.25 -16.31
CA PHE A 46 12.95 7.94 -15.47
C PHE A 46 12.45 9.25 -16.11
N GLY A 47 13.34 10.02 -16.73
CA GLY A 47 12.95 11.23 -17.46
C GLY A 47 12.01 10.94 -18.63
N THR A 48 12.22 9.83 -19.35
CA THR A 48 11.32 9.39 -20.43
C THR A 48 9.94 9.02 -19.87
N ILE A 49 9.89 8.25 -18.78
CA ILE A 49 8.64 7.87 -18.11
C ILE A 49 7.89 9.13 -17.63
N ASP A 50 8.57 10.03 -16.92
CA ASP A 50 7.98 11.27 -16.43
C ASP A 50 7.43 12.15 -17.56
N SER A 51 8.17 12.25 -18.67
CA SER A 51 7.70 13.00 -19.84
C SER A 51 6.44 12.37 -20.44
N GLY A 52 6.39 11.05 -20.55
CA GLY A 52 5.22 10.31 -21.04
C GLY A 52 4.01 10.50 -20.13
N VAL A 53 4.20 10.40 -18.81
CA VAL A 53 3.15 10.64 -17.82
C VAL A 53 2.66 12.09 -17.90
N ARG A 54 3.56 13.07 -17.99
CA ARG A 54 3.18 14.47 -18.15
C ARG A 54 2.40 14.71 -19.44
N MET A 55 2.77 14.07 -20.54
CA MET A 55 2.00 14.17 -21.79
C MET A 55 0.58 13.61 -21.62
N MET A 56 0.43 12.45 -20.98
CA MET A 56 -0.88 11.85 -20.74
C MET A 56 -1.74 12.66 -19.75
N VAL A 57 -1.13 13.24 -18.71
CA VAL A 57 -1.85 14.05 -17.71
C VAL A 57 -2.24 15.42 -18.28
N ASN A 58 -1.42 15.99 -19.15
CA ASN A 58 -1.71 17.25 -19.84
C ASN A 58 -2.55 17.06 -21.11
N GLU A 59 -2.82 15.81 -21.51
CA GLU A 59 -3.80 15.53 -22.55
C GLU A 59 -5.13 16.12 -22.09
N THR A 60 -5.75 16.90 -22.96
CA THR A 60 -6.91 17.74 -22.60
C THR A 60 -7.95 16.89 -21.88
N VAL A 61 -8.10 17.13 -20.57
CA VAL A 61 -9.08 16.42 -19.75
C VAL A 61 -10.44 16.62 -20.40
N PRO A 62 -11.17 15.54 -20.78
CA PRO A 62 -12.42 15.70 -21.50
C PRO A 62 -13.37 16.54 -20.65
N VAL A 63 -14.05 17.51 -21.27
CA VAL A 63 -14.90 18.50 -20.57
C VAL A 63 -15.98 17.82 -19.72
N SER A 64 -16.38 16.59 -20.08
CA SER A 64 -17.32 15.75 -19.34
C SER A 64 -16.78 15.11 -18.05
N LEU A 65 -15.46 15.08 -17.86
CA LEU A 65 -14.82 14.40 -16.72
C LEU A 65 -14.99 15.18 -15.42
N LEU A 66 -14.79 16.51 -15.44
CA LEU A 66 -14.96 17.35 -14.25
C LEU A 66 -16.39 17.31 -13.67
N PRO A 67 -17.47 17.44 -14.46
CA PRO A 67 -18.83 17.27 -13.94
C PRO A 67 -19.07 15.88 -13.35
N ARG A 68 -18.58 14.82 -14.00
CA ARG A 68 -18.72 13.43 -13.49
C ARG A 68 -17.95 13.21 -12.20
N LEU A 69 -16.72 13.73 -12.09
CA LEU A 69 -15.94 13.69 -10.86
C LEU A 69 -16.65 14.44 -9.73
N ARG A 70 -17.16 15.64 -9.99
CA ARG A 70 -17.92 16.40 -8.99
C ARG A 70 -19.16 15.66 -8.52
N ALA A 71 -19.92 15.06 -9.45
CA ALA A 71 -21.08 14.24 -9.10
C ALA A 71 -20.67 13.05 -8.23
N ARG A 72 -19.59 12.33 -8.59
CA ARG A 72 -19.09 11.19 -7.81
C ARG A 72 -18.55 11.59 -6.44
N VAL A 73 -17.89 12.74 -6.31
CA VAL A 73 -17.41 13.25 -5.01
C VAL A 73 -18.59 13.66 -4.14
N ALA A 74 -19.60 14.33 -4.70
CA ALA A 74 -20.82 14.65 -3.98
C ALA A 74 -21.56 13.38 -3.50
N ASP A 75 -21.60 12.33 -4.31
CA ASP A 75 -22.15 11.02 -3.91
C ASP A 75 -21.29 10.35 -2.82
N ALA A 76 -19.97 10.49 -2.88
CA ALA A 76 -19.06 9.96 -1.86
C ALA A 76 -19.20 10.68 -0.50
N ASP A 77 -19.48 11.98 -0.51
CA ASP A 77 -19.78 12.75 0.71
C ASP A 77 -21.05 12.24 1.40
N VAL A 78 -22.02 11.71 0.64
CA VAL A 78 -23.19 11.04 1.22
C VAL A 78 -22.77 9.77 1.96
N LEU A 79 -21.86 8.97 1.42
CA LEU A 79 -21.32 7.79 2.13
C LEU A 79 -20.56 8.17 3.42
N ILE A 80 -19.76 9.24 3.37
CA ILE A 80 -19.03 9.74 4.55
C ILE A 80 -20.03 10.27 5.60
N GLY A 81 -21.10 10.93 5.17
CA GLY A 81 -22.20 11.38 6.04
C GLY A 81 -22.88 10.22 6.77
N VAL A 82 -23.17 9.13 6.05
CA VAL A 82 -23.78 7.91 6.61
C VAL A 82 -22.83 7.25 7.62
N TRP A 83 -21.54 7.12 7.30
CA TRP A 83 -20.55 6.59 8.25
C TRP A 83 -20.42 7.45 9.51
N ARG A 84 -20.48 8.79 9.38
CA ARG A 84 -20.42 9.72 10.52
C ARG A 84 -21.66 9.61 11.42
N ILE A 85 -22.82 9.27 10.87
CA ILE A 85 -24.04 8.99 11.64
C ILE A 85 -23.88 7.70 12.47
N TYR A 86 -23.25 6.66 11.91
CA TYR A 86 -23.01 5.39 12.62
C TYR A 86 -21.79 5.41 13.56
N LEU A 87 -20.83 6.31 13.36
CA LEU A 87 -19.64 6.41 14.22
C LEU A 87 -19.97 6.88 15.64
N LYS A 88 -20.93 7.80 15.80
CA LYS A 88 -21.34 8.33 17.11
C LYS A 88 -21.92 7.25 18.04
N PRO A 89 -22.91 6.43 17.63
CA PRO A 89 -23.40 5.35 18.48
C PRO A 89 -22.32 4.28 18.71
N LEU A 90 -21.44 4.01 17.73
CA LEU A 90 -20.34 3.06 17.90
C LEU A 90 -19.34 3.51 18.97
N ALA A 91 -18.97 4.79 18.99
CA ALA A 91 -18.06 5.33 20.02
C ALA A 91 -18.72 5.33 21.41
N ALA A 92 -20.03 5.56 21.48
CA ALA A 92 -20.77 5.50 22.74
C ALA A 92 -20.85 4.07 23.29
N THR A 93 -21.10 3.06 22.44
CA THR A 93 -21.16 1.67 22.88
C THR A 93 -19.79 1.13 23.31
N THR A 94 -18.71 1.52 22.64
CA THR A 94 -17.35 1.12 23.06
C THR A 94 -16.95 1.76 24.40
N ALA A 95 -17.32 3.03 24.64
CA ALA A 95 -17.07 3.70 25.92
C ALA A 95 -17.84 3.01 27.08
N ILE A 96 -19.11 2.64 26.85
CA ILE A 96 -19.91 1.91 27.85
C ILE A 96 -19.33 0.51 28.11
N ALA A 97 -18.94 -0.21 27.07
CA ALA A 97 -18.31 -1.52 27.19
C ALA A 97 -17.00 -1.45 27.98
N LEU A 98 -16.16 -0.44 27.73
CA LEU A 98 -14.93 -0.21 28.48
C LEU A 98 -15.20 0.09 29.96
N LEU A 99 -16.19 0.94 30.27
CA LEU A 99 -16.58 1.22 31.65
C LEU A 99 -17.08 -0.03 32.37
N LEU A 100 -17.87 -0.88 31.70
CA LEU A 100 -18.32 -2.16 32.24
C LEU A 100 -17.15 -3.11 32.48
N CYS A 101 -16.20 -3.22 31.55
CA CYS A 101 -14.99 -4.03 31.73
C CYS A 101 -14.17 -3.55 32.94
N VAL A 102 -13.95 -2.24 33.08
CA VAL A 102 -13.24 -1.67 34.24
C VAL A 102 -13.98 -1.95 35.54
N PHE A 103 -15.31 -1.85 35.54
CA PHE A 103 -16.14 -2.15 36.71
C PHE A 103 -16.06 -3.62 37.12
N LEU A 104 -16.14 -4.56 36.16
CA LEU A 104 -16.03 -6.00 36.43
C LEU A 104 -14.64 -6.37 36.98
N VAL A 105 -13.56 -5.86 36.37
CA VAL A 105 -12.19 -6.08 36.86
C VAL A 105 -12.00 -5.51 38.27
N ARG A 106 -12.58 -4.34 38.58
CA ARG A 106 -12.54 -3.78 39.93
C ARG A 106 -13.34 -4.58 40.96
N ARG A 107 -14.45 -5.21 40.54
CA ARG A 107 -15.28 -6.04 41.42
C ARG A 107 -14.59 -7.34 41.81
N GLU A 108 -13.89 -7.98 40.89
CA GLU A 108 -13.10 -9.19 41.19
C GLU A 108 -11.90 -8.89 42.08
N ASN A 109 -11.27 -7.73 41.90
CA ASN A 109 -10.16 -7.27 42.74
C ASN A 109 -10.60 -6.52 44.00
N ALA A 110 -11.91 -6.41 44.26
CA ALA A 110 -12.38 -5.84 45.51
C ALA A 110 -11.95 -6.81 46.62
N PRO A 111 -11.08 -6.38 47.55
CA PRO A 111 -10.64 -7.25 48.63
C PRO A 111 -11.89 -7.72 49.33
N ALA A 112 -12.10 -9.04 49.39
CA ALA A 112 -13.14 -9.63 50.18
C ALA A 112 -13.00 -9.02 51.56
N ARG A 113 -13.87 -8.06 51.89
CA ARG A 113 -14.02 -7.58 53.26
C ARG A 113 -14.53 -8.81 53.97
N LEU A 114 -13.60 -9.57 54.54
CA LEU A 114 -13.86 -10.56 55.54
C LEU A 114 -14.73 -9.83 56.55
N ALA A 115 -16.03 -10.08 56.47
CA ALA A 115 -16.94 -9.74 57.53
C ALA A 115 -16.34 -10.44 58.74
N VAL A 116 -15.75 -9.66 59.64
CA VAL A 116 -15.24 -10.15 60.91
C VAL A 116 -16.46 -10.69 61.63
N VAL A 117 -16.72 -11.98 61.45
CA VAL A 117 -17.61 -12.73 62.31
C VAL A 117 -16.90 -12.74 63.66
N PRO A 118 -17.49 -12.19 64.73
CA PRO A 118 -16.88 -12.23 66.04
C PRO A 118 -16.65 -13.68 66.44
N ALA A 119 -15.38 -14.01 66.69
CA ALA A 119 -14.94 -15.32 67.12
C ALA A 119 -15.58 -15.65 68.48
N VAL A 120 -16.50 -16.61 68.49
CA VAL A 120 -16.89 -17.31 69.71
C VAL A 120 -15.82 -18.36 69.97
N GLU A 121 -15.09 -18.20 71.06
CA GLU A 121 -14.08 -19.13 71.55
C GLU A 121 -14.72 -20.49 71.83
N SER A 122 -14.10 -21.56 71.34
CA SER A 122 -14.39 -22.92 71.79
C SER A 122 -13.08 -23.68 72.00
N PRO A 123 -12.96 -24.43 73.11
CA PRO A 123 -11.68 -24.89 73.61
C PRO A 123 -11.16 -26.12 72.87
N THR A 124 -9.86 -26.02 72.60
CA THR A 124 -8.81 -27.04 72.46
C THR A 124 -9.19 -28.47 72.87
N SER A 125 -9.10 -29.40 71.92
CA SER A 125 -8.70 -30.78 72.22
C SER A 125 -7.56 -31.19 71.29
N LYS A 126 -6.51 -31.69 71.93
CA LYS A 126 -5.26 -32.21 71.37
C LYS A 126 -5.54 -33.53 70.64
N THR A 127 -4.65 -33.94 69.72
CA THR A 127 -3.91 -35.23 69.77
C THR A 127 -3.34 -35.62 68.40
N ALA A 128 -2.05 -36.02 68.44
CA ALA A 128 -1.27 -36.90 67.56
C ALA A 128 -1.01 -36.45 66.10
N GLU A 129 0.24 -36.20 65.67
CA GLU A 129 1.40 -37.11 65.55
C GLU A 129 1.38 -37.91 64.23
N SER A 130 2.18 -37.47 63.26
CA SER A 130 3.28 -38.26 62.62
C SER A 130 3.73 -37.62 61.30
N LEU A 131 5.03 -37.34 61.24
CA LEU A 131 5.89 -37.24 60.03
C LEU A 131 5.97 -38.64 59.35
N PRO A 132 6.49 -38.83 58.10
CA PRO A 132 7.53 -38.03 57.45
C PRO A 132 7.47 -37.88 55.89
N THR A 133 8.35 -37.02 55.37
CA THR A 133 9.19 -37.18 54.16
C THR A 133 8.58 -37.77 52.88
N ARG A 134 8.55 -36.96 51.80
CA ARG A 134 9.15 -37.36 50.50
C ARG A 134 9.39 -36.19 49.54
N GLU A 135 10.65 -35.95 49.22
CA GLU A 135 11.15 -35.36 47.99
C GLU A 135 10.55 -36.05 46.75
N ILE A 136 10.03 -35.27 45.80
CA ILE A 136 10.13 -35.60 44.37
C ILE A 136 10.41 -34.32 43.58
N THR A 137 11.66 -34.19 43.16
CA THR A 137 12.11 -33.42 41.99
C THR A 137 11.46 -33.95 40.72
N ALA A 138 10.88 -33.07 39.91
CA ALA A 138 10.62 -33.35 38.50
C ALA A 138 10.95 -32.12 37.66
N SER A 139 12.19 -32.13 37.17
CA SER A 139 12.66 -31.38 36.03
C SER A 139 11.84 -31.76 34.80
N VAL A 140 11.22 -30.76 34.16
CA VAL A 140 10.71 -30.90 32.79
C VAL A 140 11.36 -29.81 31.96
N ASN A 141 12.49 -30.18 31.36
CA ASN A 141 13.10 -29.47 30.25
C ASN A 141 12.08 -29.39 29.10
N GLY A 142 11.41 -28.25 28.99
CA GLY A 142 10.64 -27.88 27.81
C GLY A 142 11.58 -27.55 26.65
N VAL A 143 12.02 -28.58 25.92
CA VAL A 143 12.64 -28.44 24.60
C VAL A 143 11.59 -27.86 23.65
N ARG A 144 11.58 -26.54 23.50
CA ARG A 144 10.87 -25.88 22.40
C ARG A 144 11.55 -26.29 21.09
N ARG A 145 10.92 -27.21 20.36
CA ARG A 145 11.23 -27.45 18.95
C ARG A 145 11.06 -26.13 18.18
N ALA A 146 12.17 -25.60 17.68
CA ALA A 146 12.15 -24.56 16.66
C ALA A 146 11.46 -25.13 15.42
N MET A 147 10.32 -24.56 15.05
CA MET A 147 9.74 -24.80 13.73
C MET A 147 10.68 -24.22 12.68
N PRO A 148 10.88 -24.90 11.53
CA PRO A 148 11.58 -24.30 10.40
C PRO A 148 10.78 -23.09 9.93
N GLY A 149 11.37 -21.91 10.09
CA GLY A 149 10.82 -20.66 9.60
C GLY A 149 10.57 -20.77 8.10
N LYS A 150 9.32 -20.50 7.69
CA LYS A 150 9.01 -20.24 6.30
C LYS A 150 9.92 -19.10 5.81
N PRO A 151 10.60 -19.24 4.66
CA PRO A 151 11.36 -18.15 4.10
C PRO A 151 10.43 -16.96 3.86
N PRO A 152 10.91 -15.72 4.08
CA PRO A 152 10.12 -14.54 3.76
C PRO A 152 9.79 -14.56 2.27
N ILE A 153 8.50 -14.54 1.95
CA ILE A 153 8.01 -14.27 0.61
C ILE A 153 8.34 -12.80 0.35
N VAL A 154 9.48 -12.57 -0.30
CA VAL A 154 9.86 -11.27 -0.84
C VAL A 154 8.93 -11.02 -2.02
N HIS A 155 7.88 -10.25 -1.79
CA HIS A 155 7.06 -9.69 -2.86
C HIS A 155 7.92 -8.66 -3.61
N HIS A 156 8.52 -9.07 -4.73
CA HIS A 156 9.01 -8.12 -5.73
C HIS A 156 7.83 -7.65 -6.59
N PRO A 157 7.47 -6.36 -6.58
CA PRO A 157 6.48 -5.85 -7.51
C PRO A 157 7.11 -5.73 -8.90
N ASN A 158 6.47 -6.36 -9.89
CA ASN A 158 6.58 -6.08 -11.32
C ASN A 158 7.98 -6.09 -11.96
N SER A 159 8.56 -7.28 -12.14
CA SER A 159 9.42 -7.50 -13.30
C SER A 159 8.63 -8.20 -14.39
N VAL A 160 8.27 -7.46 -15.44
CA VAL A 160 7.73 -8.03 -16.68
C VAL A 160 8.87 -8.78 -17.36
N ARG A 161 8.98 -10.09 -17.10
CA ARG A 161 9.79 -10.98 -17.93
C ARG A 161 9.02 -11.23 -19.22
N ILE A 162 9.58 -10.77 -20.32
CA ILE A 162 9.14 -11.17 -21.67
C ILE A 162 9.65 -12.61 -21.83
N THR A 163 8.77 -13.58 -21.58
CA THR A 163 9.09 -15.00 -21.72
C THR A 163 8.98 -15.46 -23.16
N GLU A 164 9.77 -16.48 -23.50
CA GLU A 164 9.96 -17.04 -24.83
C GLU A 164 8.65 -17.38 -25.60
N PRO A 165 8.68 -17.32 -26.94
CA PRO A 165 7.53 -17.58 -27.79
C PRO A 165 7.12 -19.06 -27.73
N GLY A 166 6.23 -19.39 -26.80
CA GLY A 166 5.71 -20.75 -26.63
C GLY A 166 4.94 -20.95 -25.32
N GLU A 167 5.19 -20.11 -24.31
CA GLU A 167 4.44 -20.16 -23.06
C GLU A 167 3.11 -19.40 -23.19
N ARG A 168 2.00 -20.06 -22.85
CA ARG A 168 0.67 -19.44 -22.85
C ARG A 168 0.67 -18.27 -21.86
N LEU A 169 0.68 -17.05 -22.38
CA LEU A 169 0.54 -15.83 -21.59
C LEU A 169 -0.75 -15.89 -20.77
N GLN A 170 -0.60 -16.11 -19.47
CA GLN A 170 -1.71 -16.00 -18.53
C GLN A 170 -1.85 -14.54 -18.14
N VAL A 171 -2.81 -13.86 -18.76
CA VAL A 171 -3.20 -12.50 -18.38
C VAL A 171 -4.10 -12.61 -17.15
N VAL A 172 -3.63 -12.11 -16.00
CA VAL A 172 -4.45 -12.03 -14.78
C VAL A 172 -5.34 -10.80 -14.91
N VAL A 173 -6.64 -11.04 -15.08
CA VAL A 173 -7.65 -10.00 -15.20
C VAL A 173 -8.34 -9.81 -13.85
N GLY A 174 -8.57 -8.56 -13.43
CA GLY A 174 -9.32 -8.25 -12.21
C GLY A 174 -10.77 -8.76 -12.28
N ARG A 175 -11.43 -8.95 -11.12
CA ARG A 175 -12.78 -9.54 -11.07
C ARG A 175 -13.83 -8.74 -11.87
N GLU A 176 -13.77 -7.41 -11.81
CA GLU A 176 -14.69 -6.53 -12.52
C GLU A 176 -14.43 -6.52 -14.03
N GLU A 177 -13.16 -6.48 -14.41
CA GLU A 177 -12.72 -6.51 -15.80
C GLU A 177 -13.03 -7.86 -16.46
N ALA A 178 -12.91 -8.98 -15.71
CA ALA A 178 -13.31 -10.30 -16.17
C ALA A 178 -14.81 -10.35 -16.50
N GLN A 179 -15.65 -9.69 -15.69
CA GLN A 179 -17.09 -9.60 -15.97
C GLN A 179 -17.36 -8.73 -17.21
N GLY A 180 -16.60 -7.64 -17.39
CA GLY A 180 -16.64 -6.81 -18.59
C GLY A 180 -16.29 -7.61 -19.86
N LEU A 181 -15.21 -8.42 -19.81
CA LEU A 181 -14.80 -9.27 -20.93
C LEU A 181 -15.84 -10.34 -21.28
N VAL A 182 -16.51 -10.93 -20.28
CA VAL A 182 -17.62 -11.87 -20.53
C VAL A 182 -18.79 -11.18 -21.23
N MET A 183 -19.14 -9.96 -20.80
CA MET A 183 -20.21 -9.20 -21.46
C MET A 183 -19.82 -8.80 -22.88
N LEU A 184 -18.57 -8.38 -23.10
CA LEU A 184 -18.04 -8.05 -24.42
C LEU A 184 -18.06 -9.27 -25.35
N ALA A 185 -17.58 -10.43 -24.87
CA ALA A 185 -17.59 -11.67 -25.64
C ALA A 185 -19.02 -12.10 -26.02
N ARG A 186 -19.98 -11.93 -25.11
CA ARG A 186 -21.40 -12.19 -25.41
C ARG A 186 -21.94 -11.23 -26.47
N ASN A 187 -21.64 -9.94 -26.37
CA ASN A 187 -22.08 -8.94 -27.35
C ASN A 187 -21.46 -9.20 -28.73
N ILE A 188 -20.18 -9.53 -28.81
CA ILE A 188 -19.52 -9.88 -30.09
C ILE A 188 -20.15 -11.13 -30.70
N SER A 189 -20.54 -12.12 -29.88
CA SER A 189 -21.20 -13.34 -30.36
C SER A 189 -22.59 -13.06 -30.93
N GLN A 190 -23.29 -12.05 -30.40
CA GLN A 190 -24.62 -11.64 -30.87
C GLN A 190 -24.54 -10.67 -32.06
N HIS A 191 -23.45 -9.90 -32.15
CA HIS A 191 -23.21 -8.85 -33.12
C HIS A 191 -21.82 -9.01 -33.74
N PRO A 192 -21.65 -9.93 -34.71
CA PRO A 192 -20.34 -10.22 -35.32
C PRO A 192 -19.70 -8.99 -35.98
N GLU A 193 -20.51 -8.02 -36.43
CA GLU A 193 -20.08 -6.72 -36.94
C GLU A 193 -19.25 -5.92 -35.93
N LEU A 194 -19.57 -6.01 -34.63
CA LEU A 194 -18.78 -5.36 -33.58
C LEU A 194 -17.41 -6.02 -33.42
N GLY A 195 -17.36 -7.35 -33.51
CA GLY A 195 -16.09 -8.09 -33.48
C GLY A 195 -15.20 -7.69 -34.65
N GLN A 196 -15.76 -7.53 -35.84
CA GLN A 196 -15.01 -7.10 -37.02
C GLN A 196 -14.52 -5.65 -36.88
N ALA A 197 -15.33 -4.75 -36.33
CA ALA A 197 -14.93 -3.36 -36.06
C ALA A 197 -13.80 -3.25 -35.00
N LEU A 198 -13.79 -4.12 -33.98
CA LEU A 198 -12.73 -4.16 -32.96
C LEU A 198 -11.42 -4.73 -33.48
N LEU A 199 -11.47 -5.63 -34.47
CA LEU A 199 -10.30 -6.23 -35.08
C LEU A 199 -9.75 -5.42 -36.26
N GLN A 200 -10.57 -4.55 -36.86
CA GLN A 200 -10.07 -3.62 -37.87
C GLN A 200 -9.12 -2.66 -37.16
N PRO A 201 -7.85 -2.56 -37.60
CA PRO A 201 -6.98 -1.48 -37.18
C PRO A 201 -7.77 -0.20 -37.39
N ALA A 202 -7.95 0.59 -36.32
CA ALA A 202 -8.57 1.90 -36.44
C ALA A 202 -7.80 2.59 -37.57
N ALA A 203 -8.47 2.82 -38.70
CA ALA A 203 -7.87 3.52 -39.81
C ALA A 203 -7.48 4.87 -39.22
N MET A 204 -6.18 5.03 -38.95
CA MET A 204 -5.64 6.31 -38.59
C MET A 204 -5.86 7.15 -39.83
N THR A 205 -6.98 7.86 -39.88
CA THR A 205 -7.21 8.91 -40.85
C THR A 205 -6.09 9.91 -40.62
N GLU A 206 -5.03 9.78 -41.42
CA GLU A 206 -3.87 10.69 -41.45
C GLU A 206 -4.34 12.16 -41.63
N ASP A 207 -5.54 12.36 -42.17
CA ASP A 207 -6.15 13.67 -42.43
C ASP A 207 -6.82 14.33 -41.20
N LEU A 208 -6.83 13.69 -40.03
CA LEU A 208 -7.41 14.25 -38.79
C LEU A 208 -6.40 14.35 -37.65
N VAL A 209 -5.10 14.41 -37.96
CA VAL A 209 -4.21 15.18 -37.09
C VAL A 209 -4.61 16.64 -37.33
N PRO A 210 -5.36 17.32 -36.44
CA PRO A 210 -5.49 18.76 -36.57
C PRO A 210 -4.06 19.26 -36.61
N ALA A 211 -3.69 19.90 -37.73
CA ALA A 211 -2.38 20.51 -37.90
C ALA A 211 -2.09 21.21 -36.58
N SER A 212 -1.17 20.64 -35.81
CA SER A 212 -0.73 21.20 -34.56
C SER A 212 -0.09 22.50 -34.98
N GLN A 213 -0.88 23.57 -34.98
CA GLN A 213 -0.37 24.91 -35.19
C GLN A 213 0.72 25.04 -34.14
N ALA A 214 1.96 25.01 -34.61
CA ALA A 214 3.12 25.24 -33.77
C ALA A 214 2.80 26.51 -33.00
N ILE A 215 2.68 26.40 -31.68
CA ILE A 215 2.45 27.54 -30.81
C ILE A 215 3.65 28.43 -31.04
N LYS A 216 3.43 29.49 -31.83
CA LYS A 216 4.43 30.48 -32.15
C LYS A 216 4.54 31.33 -30.88
N ILE A 217 5.44 30.92 -29.98
CA ILE A 217 5.79 31.72 -28.81
C ILE A 217 6.50 32.94 -29.38
N GLU A 218 5.77 34.03 -29.59
CA GLU A 218 6.37 35.34 -29.83
C GLU A 218 7.32 35.63 -28.68
N ASP A 219 8.50 36.15 -29.03
CA ASP A 219 9.62 36.39 -28.12
C ASP A 219 9.14 36.97 -26.78
N LEU A 220 9.08 36.10 -25.76
CA LEU A 220 8.82 36.54 -24.39
C LEU A 220 10.02 37.40 -23.99
N ALA A 221 9.85 38.71 -24.05
CA ALA A 221 10.78 39.67 -23.50
C ALA A 221 10.87 39.44 -21.99
N VAL A 222 11.89 38.71 -21.56
CA VAL A 222 12.20 38.51 -20.15
C VAL A 222 12.66 39.86 -19.61
N LEU A 223 11.78 40.56 -18.90
CA LEU A 223 12.15 41.75 -18.14
C LEU A 223 13.18 41.33 -17.07
N PRO A 224 14.38 41.93 -17.04
CA PRO A 224 15.36 41.64 -16.02
C PRO A 224 14.81 42.06 -14.66
N LEU A 225 14.83 41.13 -13.70
CA LEU A 225 14.52 41.42 -12.31
C LEU A 225 15.59 42.40 -11.79
N THR A 226 15.23 43.67 -11.70
CA THR A 226 16.02 44.66 -10.97
C THR A 226 16.01 44.28 -9.51
N THR A 227 17.15 43.77 -9.03
CA THR A 227 17.45 43.63 -7.61
C THR A 227 17.36 45.00 -6.94
N GLN A 228 16.38 45.15 -6.06
CA GLN A 228 16.24 46.32 -5.19
C GLN A 228 17.25 46.16 -4.05
N GLU A 229 18.27 47.03 -4.02
CA GLU A 229 19.19 47.20 -2.88
C GLU A 229 18.49 47.76 -1.65
#